data_AF-G9KZC4-F1
#
_entry.id   AF-G9KZC4-F1
#
_cell.length_a   1.000
_cell.length_b   1.000
_cell.length_c   1.000
_cell.angle_alpha   90.00
_cell.angle_beta   90.00
_cell.angle_gamma   90.00
#
_symmetry.space_group_name_H-M   'P 1'
#
loop_
_entity.id
_entity.type
_entity.pdbx_description
1 polymer ?
#
loop_
_entity_poly.entity_id
_entity_poly.type
_entity_poly.pdbx_seq_one_letter_code
_entity_poly.pdbx_strand_id
1 'polypeptide(L)'
;ESPGIPIPSKDCYQGQKSGLPSTSPDSEAYHQRFRQFCCQEVASPHEAFSKLWELCCQWLRPKTHPKEQMLELLVWEQFPTILLEEIQTWVREQHPENGEEAEALVEDVQSASGQQ
;
A
#
# COMPACT_ATOMS: atom_id res chain seq x y z
N GLU A 1 7.32 29.84 -11.25
CA GLU A 1 6.14 29.40 -10.49
C GLU A 1 6.21 27.90 -10.35
N SER A 2 6.24 27.35 -9.12
CA SER A 2 6.15 25.90 -8.95
C SER A 2 4.77 25.44 -9.44
N PRO A 3 4.68 24.38 -10.25
CA PRO A 3 3.38 23.84 -10.62
C PRO A 3 2.71 23.35 -9.34
N GLY A 4 1.67 24.08 -8.93
CA GLY A 4 0.91 23.77 -7.73
C GLY A 4 0.36 22.36 -7.83
N ILE A 5 0.49 21.60 -6.74
CA ILE A 5 -0.14 20.28 -6.63
C ILE A 5 -1.64 20.46 -6.92
N PRO A 6 -2.22 19.70 -7.87
CA PRO A 6 -3.64 19.81 -8.18
C PRO A 6 -4.46 19.54 -6.92
N ILE A 7 -5.26 20.51 -6.49
CA ILE A 7 -6.15 20.35 -5.34
C ILE A 7 -7.33 19.48 -5.79
N PRO A 8 -7.59 18.34 -5.14
CA PRO A 8 -8.64 17.42 -5.53
C PRO A 8 -10.04 18.04 -5.39
N SER A 9 -10.96 17.65 -6.27
CA SER A 9 -12.33 18.16 -6.29
C SER A 9 -13.05 17.91 -4.96
N LYS A 10 -13.90 18.86 -4.57
CA LYS A 10 -14.71 18.86 -3.33
C LYS A 10 -15.78 17.76 -3.30
N ASP A 11 -15.88 16.95 -4.36
CA ASP A 11 -16.88 15.90 -4.51
C ASP A 11 -16.50 14.60 -3.76
N CYS A 12 -15.25 14.47 -3.30
CA CYS A 12 -14.82 13.40 -2.37
C CYS A 12 -15.59 13.39 -1.03
N TYR A 13 -16.44 14.39 -0.75
CA TYR A 13 -17.27 14.47 0.44
C TYR A 13 -18.65 13.84 0.31
N GLN A 14 -19.12 13.49 -0.89
CA GLN A 14 -20.45 12.91 -1.08
C GLN A 14 -20.40 11.38 -1.08
N GLY A 15 -20.74 10.79 0.08
CA GLY A 15 -21.13 9.39 0.15
C GLY A 15 -22.46 9.18 -0.55
N GLN A 16 -22.48 8.32 -1.58
CA GLN A 16 -23.70 7.87 -2.24
C GLN A 16 -24.56 7.07 -1.25
N LYS A 17 -25.75 7.57 -0.93
CA LYS A 17 -26.85 6.76 -0.37
C LYS A 17 -27.51 6.01 -1.52
N SER A 18 -27.27 4.70 -1.62
CA SER A 18 -28.20 3.80 -2.32
C SER A 18 -28.27 2.49 -1.55
N GLY A 19 -29.50 2.02 -1.32
CA GLY A 19 -29.79 0.87 -0.47
C GLY A 19 -29.55 -0.45 -1.18
N LEU A 20 -28.60 -1.22 -0.65
CA LEU A 20 -28.49 -2.69 -0.66
C LEU A 20 -27.29 -3.01 0.25
N PRO A 21 -27.22 -4.14 0.96
CA PRO A 21 -25.98 -4.58 1.58
C PRO A 21 -25.05 -5.13 0.49
N SER A 22 -24.62 -4.27 -0.45
CA SER A 22 -23.42 -4.54 -1.22
C SER A 22 -22.28 -4.34 -0.24
N THR A 23 -21.68 -5.45 0.18
CA THR A 23 -20.36 -5.51 0.81
C THR A 23 -19.57 -4.27 0.44
N SER A 24 -19.42 -3.35 1.39
CA SER A 24 -18.57 -2.16 1.19
C SER A 24 -17.27 -2.71 0.62
N PRO A 25 -16.86 -2.36 -0.61
CA PRO A 25 -15.63 -2.91 -1.18
C PRO A 25 -14.53 -2.77 -0.14
N ASP A 26 -13.94 -3.91 0.23
CA ASP A 26 -12.98 -3.99 1.32
C ASP A 26 -11.87 -2.97 1.06
N SER A 27 -11.39 -2.32 2.12
CA SER A 27 -10.28 -1.35 2.07
C SER A 27 -9.10 -1.85 1.21
N GLU A 28 -8.87 -3.16 1.29
CA GLU A 28 -7.88 -3.91 0.53
C GLU A 28 -8.10 -3.90 -0.99
N ALA A 29 -9.35 -3.96 -1.47
CA ALA A 29 -9.64 -3.89 -2.89
C ALA A 29 -9.30 -2.51 -3.49
N TYR A 30 -9.45 -1.44 -2.70
CA TYR A 30 -9.03 -0.09 -3.12
C TYR A 30 -7.52 0.08 -3.07
N HIS A 31 -6.86 -0.53 -2.08
CA HIS A 31 -5.41 -0.58 -1.99
C HIS A 31 -4.78 -1.20 -3.25
N GLN A 32 -5.25 -2.38 -3.65
CA GLN A 32 -4.75 -3.07 -4.84
C GLN A 32 -4.97 -2.24 -6.10
N ARG A 33 -6.16 -1.65 -6.27
CA ARG A 33 -6.45 -0.76 -7.41
C ARG A 33 -5.57 0.49 -7.41
N PHE A 34 -5.31 1.08 -6.25
CA PHE A 34 -4.41 2.24 -6.14
C PHE A 34 -2.99 1.90 -6.61
N ARG A 35 -2.47 0.73 -6.24
CA ARG A 35 -1.12 0.29 -6.63
C ARG A 35 -1.00 -0.19 -8.08
N GLN A 36 -2.05 -0.78 -8.62
CA GLN A 36 -2.07 -1.32 -9.98
C GLN A 36 -2.51 -0.28 -11.03
N PHE A 37 -2.99 0.90 -10.59
CA PHE A 37 -3.47 1.95 -11.50
C PHE A 37 -2.37 2.42 -12.45
N CYS A 38 -2.67 2.39 -13.74
CA CYS A 38 -1.78 2.82 -14.82
C CYS A 38 -2.34 4.07 -15.49
N CYS A 39 -1.49 5.08 -15.71
CA CYS A 39 -1.89 6.33 -16.38
C CYS A 39 -2.45 6.15 -17.81
N GLN A 40 -2.23 4.99 -18.43
CA GLN A 40 -2.80 4.63 -19.73
C GLN A 40 -4.32 4.37 -19.67
N GLU A 41 -4.88 4.19 -18.46
CA GLU A 41 -6.31 3.95 -18.24
C GLU A 41 -7.16 5.22 -18.36
N VAL A 42 -6.56 6.42 -18.51
CA VAL A 42 -7.26 7.71 -18.54
C VAL A 42 -6.73 8.66 -19.61
N ALA A 43 -7.57 9.60 -20.03
CA ALA A 43 -7.28 10.49 -21.17
C ALA A 43 -6.34 11.65 -20.82
N SER A 44 -6.18 11.99 -19.53
CA SER A 44 -5.32 13.10 -19.10
C SER A 44 -4.59 12.86 -17.77
N PRO A 45 -3.39 13.45 -17.56
CA PRO A 45 -2.67 13.38 -16.29
C PRO A 45 -3.47 13.90 -15.09
N HIS A 46 -4.35 14.89 -15.31
CA HIS A 46 -5.21 15.44 -14.28
C HIS A 46 -6.28 14.44 -13.82
N GLU A 47 -6.87 13.70 -14.77
CA GLU A 47 -7.78 12.59 -14.47
C GLU A 47 -7.05 11.45 -13.76
N ALA A 48 -5.82 11.15 -14.17
CA ALA A 48 -4.98 10.12 -13.52
C ALA A 48 -4.75 10.44 -12.05
N PHE A 49 -4.35 11.68 -11.76
CA PHE A 49 -4.14 12.17 -10.39
C PHE A 49 -5.44 12.13 -9.59
N SER A 50 -6.54 12.63 -10.17
CA SER A 50 -7.85 12.63 -9.51
C SER A 50 -8.30 11.21 -9.15
N LYS A 51 -8.05 10.24 -10.04
CA LYS A 51 -8.40 8.84 -9.79
C LYS A 51 -7.54 8.18 -8.73
N LEU A 52 -6.23 8.40 -8.76
CA LEU A 52 -5.32 7.96 -7.70
C LEU A 52 -5.70 8.55 -6.35
N TRP A 53 -6.09 9.82 -6.32
CA TRP A 53 -6.54 10.48 -5.10
C TRP A 53 -7.81 9.86 -4.52
N GLU A 54 -8.82 9.58 -5.37
CA GLU A 54 -10.04 8.87 -4.97
C GLU A 54 -9.72 7.49 -4.37
N LEU A 55 -8.91 6.69 -5.07
CA LEU A 55 -8.55 5.35 -4.63
C LEU A 55 -7.80 5.39 -3.29
N CYS A 56 -6.87 6.33 -3.12
CA CYS A 56 -6.16 6.56 -1.87
C CYS A 56 -7.10 6.94 -0.72
N CYS A 57 -8.09 7.82 -0.98
CA CYS A 57 -9.09 8.19 0.02
C CYS A 57 -9.99 7.02 0.43
N GLN A 58 -10.35 6.13 -0.51
CA GLN A 58 -11.17 4.95 -0.22
C GLN A 58 -10.38 3.86 0.51
N TRP A 59 -9.08 3.76 0.25
CA TRP A 59 -8.18 2.88 0.98
C TRP A 59 -7.88 3.40 2.39
N LEU A 60 -7.30 4.60 2.52
CA LEU A 60 -6.86 5.11 3.82
C LEU A 60 -8.00 5.64 4.70
N ARG A 61 -9.18 5.92 4.10
CA ARG A 61 -10.39 6.41 4.77
C ARG A 61 -10.10 7.51 5.80
N PRO A 62 -9.53 8.66 5.40
CA PRO A 62 -9.07 9.72 6.31
C PRO A 62 -10.18 10.37 7.15
N LYS A 63 -11.46 10.12 6.83
CA LYS A 63 -12.61 10.57 7.63
C LYS A 63 -12.88 9.70 8.85
N THR A 64 -12.44 8.43 8.81
CA THR A 64 -12.68 7.45 9.88
C THR A 64 -11.40 7.03 10.58
N HIS A 65 -10.25 7.07 9.89
CA HIS A 65 -8.96 6.74 10.49
C HIS A 65 -8.20 8.01 10.90
N PRO A 66 -7.72 8.11 12.16
CA PRO A 66 -6.76 9.12 12.56
C PRO A 66 -5.44 8.91 11.82
N LYS A 67 -4.62 9.96 11.79
CA LYS A 67 -3.35 9.98 11.06
C LYS A 67 -2.45 8.79 11.42
N GLU A 68 -2.39 8.44 12.70
CA GLU A 68 -1.57 7.35 13.23
C GLU A 68 -1.98 6.01 12.63
N GLN A 69 -3.28 5.72 12.55
CA GLN A 69 -3.78 4.49 11.92
C GLN A 69 -3.51 4.47 10.41
N MET A 70 -3.58 5.61 9.72
CA MET A 70 -3.21 5.69 8.31
C MET A 70 -1.71 5.40 8.11
N LEU A 71 -0.86 5.93 8.99
CA LEU A 71 0.58 5.66 8.95
C LEU A 71 0.88 4.20 9.27
N GLU A 72 0.22 3.59 10.25
CA GLU A 72 0.33 2.17 10.54
C GLU A 72 0.00 1.33 9.29
N LEU A 73 -1.08 1.63 8.57
CA LEU A 73 -1.43 0.93 7.33
C LEU A 73 -0.33 1.05 6.27
N LEU A 74 0.27 2.24 6.11
CA LEU A 74 1.40 2.43 5.19
C LEU A 74 2.67 1.70 5.65
N VAL A 75 2.91 1.61 6.96
CA VAL A 75 4.02 0.84 7.51
C VAL A 75 3.78 -0.65 7.27
N TRP A 76 2.57 -1.17 7.48
CA TRP A 76 2.24 -2.58 7.20
C TRP A 76 2.33 -2.94 5.72
N GLU A 77 2.09 -1.99 4.83
CA GLU A 77 2.33 -2.18 3.41
C GLU A 77 3.83 -2.26 3.09
N GLN A 78 4.62 -1.33 3.65
CA GLN A 78 6.04 -1.21 3.32
C GLN A 78 6.90 -2.23 4.09
N PHE A 79 6.51 -2.61 5.30
CA PHE A 79 7.28 -3.45 6.21
C PHE A 79 7.57 -4.83 5.63
N PRO A 80 6.60 -5.58 5.04
CA PRO A 80 6.89 -6.82 4.35
C PRO A 80 7.83 -6.61 3.16
N THR A 81 7.70 -5.52 2.41
CA THR A 81 8.58 -5.29 1.25
C THR A 81 10.02 -4.99 1.66
N ILE A 82 10.23 -4.23 2.74
CA ILE A 82 11.55 -3.95 3.30
C ILE A 82 12.12 -5.21 3.96
N LEU A 83 11.32 -5.93 4.76
CA LEU A 83 11.77 -7.16 5.40
C LEU A 83 12.16 -8.22 4.37
N LEU A 84 11.34 -8.45 3.33
CA LEU A 84 11.70 -9.40 2.29
C LEU A 84 12.94 -8.95 1.51
N GLU A 85 13.14 -7.66 1.26
CA GLU A 85 14.33 -7.17 0.58
C GLU A 85 15.58 -7.26 1.47
N GLU A 86 15.49 -6.91 2.75
CA GLU A 86 16.60 -6.98 3.72
C GLU A 86 16.96 -8.43 4.03
N ILE A 87 15.97 -9.30 4.23
CA ILE A 87 16.18 -10.75 4.42
C ILE A 87 16.73 -11.36 3.13
N GLN A 88 16.20 -11.04 1.94
CA GLN A 88 16.76 -11.54 0.68
C GLN A 88 18.18 -11.03 0.42
N THR A 89 18.48 -9.79 0.77
CA THR A 89 19.80 -9.19 0.62
C THR A 89 20.78 -9.87 1.57
N TRP A 90 20.41 -10.02 2.84
CA TRP A 90 21.24 -10.70 3.84
C TRP A 90 21.47 -12.18 3.47
N VAL A 91 20.43 -12.92 3.05
CA VAL A 91 20.59 -14.30 2.56
C VAL A 91 21.53 -14.34 1.34
N ARG A 92 21.44 -13.37 0.43
CA ARG A 92 22.33 -13.29 -0.75
C ARG A 92 23.77 -12.98 -0.36
N GLU A 93 24.00 -12.13 0.64
CA GLU A 93 25.33 -11.82 1.19
C GLU A 93 26.00 -13.03 1.85
N GLN A 94 25.20 -13.96 2.40
CA GLN A 94 25.71 -15.22 2.96
C GLN A 94 26.03 -16.29 1.91
N HIS A 95 25.69 -16.07 0.64
CA HIS A 95 26.00 -16.99 -0.48
C HIS A 95 25.67 -18.48 -0.22
N PRO A 96 24.42 -18.83 0.13
CA PRO A 96 24.04 -20.22 0.36
C PRO A 96 24.24 -21.06 -0.91
N GLU A 97 24.81 -22.25 -0.75
CA GLU A 97 25.12 -23.17 -1.84
C GLU A 97 23.87 -23.96 -2.29
N ASN A 98 22.82 -23.99 -1.46
CA ASN A 98 21.57 -24.70 -1.74
C ASN A 98 20.36 -24.08 -1.02
N GLY A 99 19.15 -24.56 -1.34
CA GLY A 99 17.90 -24.04 -0.77
C GLY A 99 17.71 -24.29 0.72
N GLU A 100 18.23 -25.41 1.25
CA GLU A 100 18.17 -25.76 2.68
C GLU A 100 19.01 -24.77 3.52
N GLU A 101 20.17 -24.38 3.01
CA GLU A 101 21.03 -23.36 3.64
C GLU A 101 20.40 -21.96 3.59
N ALA A 102 19.75 -21.61 2.47
CA ALA A 102 19.01 -20.35 2.36
C ALA A 102 17.82 -20.28 3.34
N GLU A 103 17.08 -21.38 3.52
CA GLU A 103 15.97 -21.47 4.48
C GLU A 103 16.45 -21.35 5.93
N ALA A 104 17.52 -22.04 6.31
CA ALA A 104 18.11 -21.96 7.65
C ALA A 104 18.56 -20.54 8.02
N LEU A 105 19.12 -19.82 7.04
CA LEU A 105 19.51 -18.42 7.20
C LEU A 105 18.27 -17.53 7.46
N VAL A 106 17.17 -17.70 6.71
CA VAL A 106 15.92 -16.94 6.93
C VAL A 106 15.33 -17.21 8.33
N GLU A 107 15.41 -18.43 8.83
CA GLU A 107 14.95 -18.75 10.19
C GLU A 107 15.84 -18.12 11.27
N ASP A 108 17.15 -18.04 11.06
CA ASP A 108 18.10 -17.45 12.02
C ASP A 108 17.88 -15.93 12.16
N VAL A 109 17.64 -15.22 11.05
CA VAL A 109 17.36 -13.77 11.10
C VAL A 109 15.99 -13.47 11.76
N GLN A 110 15.01 -14.36 11.59
CA GLN A 110 13.70 -14.27 12.25
C GLN A 110 13.81 -14.60 13.75
N SER A 111 14.67 -15.55 14.12
CA SER A 111 14.90 -15.96 15.51
C SER A 111 15.73 -14.93 16.31
N ALA A 112 16.71 -14.29 15.67
CA ALA A 112 17.57 -13.28 16.27
C ALA A 112 16.86 -11.93 16.48
N SER A 113 15.84 -11.63 15.69
CA SER A 113 15.07 -10.38 15.78
C SER A 113 14.01 -10.37 16.89
N GLY A 114 13.83 -11.48 17.63
CA GLY A 114 13.05 -11.50 18.87
C GLY A 114 11.57 -11.11 18.72
N GLN A 115 10.96 -11.36 17.56
CA GLN A 115 9.52 -11.24 17.40
C GLN A 115 8.83 -12.52 17.91
N GLN A 116 8.35 -12.46 19.16
CA GLN A 116 7.37 -13.38 19.72
C GLN A 116 6.03 -12.65 19.91
#